data_AF-A0A2U3C924-F1
#
_entry.id   AF-A0A2U3C924-F1
#
_cell.length_a   1.000
_cell.length_b   1.000
_cell.length_c   1.000
_cell.angle_alpha   90.00
_cell.angle_beta   90.00
_cell.angle_gamma   90.00
#
_symmetry.space_group_name_H-M   'P 1'
#
loop_
_entity.id
_entity.type
_entity.pdbx_description
1 polymer ?
#
loop_
_entity_poly.entity_id
_entity_poly.type
_entity_poly.pdbx_seq_one_letter_code
_entity_poly.pdbx_strand_id
1 'polypeptide(L)' 'MTAGDRHHVDVGAYALGLLEEADADRFEEHLAQCGRCADLLEDFVGLEPLLAAYAARQGTASAASAADAAQRGPGGR' A
#
# COMPACT_ATOMS: atom_id res chain seq x y z
N MET A 1 -2.15 -14.93 -19.53
CA MET A 1 -1.63 -13.68 -18.93
C MET A 1 -0.15 -13.88 -18.67
N THR A 2 0.69 -13.40 -19.58
CA THR A 2 2.15 -13.57 -19.54
C THR A 2 2.78 -12.64 -18.51
N ALA A 3 3.87 -13.06 -17.89
CA ALA A 3 4.57 -12.33 -16.83
C ALA A 3 4.92 -10.87 -17.21
N GLY A 4 5.13 -10.58 -18.50
CA GLY A 4 5.42 -9.23 -19.00
C GLY A 4 4.35 -8.16 -18.68
N ASP A 5 3.06 -8.52 -18.67
CA ASP A 5 1.98 -7.60 -18.31
C ASP A 5 1.81 -7.41 -16.79
N ARG A 6 2.33 -8.35 -15.98
CA ARG A 6 2.25 -8.28 -14.51
C ARG A 6 3.25 -7.30 -13.91
N HIS A 7 4.44 -7.14 -14.51
CA HIS A 7 5.43 -6.21 -13.96
C HIS A 7 4.91 -4.76 -13.85
N HIS A 8 3.99 -4.33 -14.73
CA HIS A 8 3.36 -3.01 -14.63
C HIS A 8 2.35 -2.86 -13.49
N VAL A 9 1.76 -3.96 -12.99
CA VAL A 9 0.93 -3.92 -11.77
C VAL A 9 1.79 -4.09 -10.51
N ASP A 10 2.98 -4.66 -10.64
CA ASP A 10 3.92 -4.86 -9.53
C ASP A 10 4.57 -3.53 -9.06
N VAL A 11 4.63 -2.49 -9.91
CA VAL A 11 5.20 -1.16 -9.54
C VAL A 11 4.54 -0.52 -8.31
N GLY A 12 3.23 -0.70 -8.14
CA GLY A 12 2.53 -0.20 -6.95
C GLY A 12 2.88 -0.98 -5.69
N ALA A 13 3.04 -2.30 -5.80
CA ALA A 13 3.48 -3.13 -4.68
C ALA A 13 4.96 -2.87 -4.34
N TYR A 14 5.82 -2.66 -5.34
CA TYR A 14 7.21 -2.28 -5.17
C TYR A 14 7.35 -0.94 -4.43
N ALA A 15 6.62 0.09 -4.88
CA ALA A 15 6.63 1.42 -4.26
C ALA A 15 6.17 1.42 -2.78
N LEU A 16 5.37 0.43 -2.38
CA LEU A 16 4.87 0.28 -1.01
C LEU A 16 5.66 -0.76 -0.19
N GLY A 17 6.72 -1.34 -0.75
CA GLY A 17 7.52 -2.38 -0.08
C GLY A 17 6.76 -3.68 0.20
N LEU A 18 5.78 -4.03 -0.64
CA LEU A 18 4.90 -5.20 -0.47
C LEU A 18 5.32 -6.42 -1.29
N LEU A 19 6.33 -6.29 -2.16
CA LEU A 19 6.86 -7.43 -2.91
C LEU A 19 7.77 -8.27 -2.02
N GLU A 20 7.76 -9.59 -2.24
CA GLU A 20 8.78 -10.48 -1.71
C GLU A 20 10.12 -10.18 -2.36
N GLU A 21 11.24 -10.48 -1.67
CA GLU A 21 12.59 -10.14 -2.14
C GLU A 21 12.86 -10.62 -3.58
N ALA A 22 12.51 -11.87 -3.89
CA ALA A 22 12.72 -12.43 -5.22
C ALA A 22 11.90 -11.73 -6.31
N ASP A 23 10.69 -11.25 -5.98
CA ASP A 23 9.86 -10.51 -6.92
C ASP A 23 10.34 -9.06 -7.09
N ALA A 24 10.88 -8.45 -6.04
CA ALA A 24 11.52 -7.15 -6.10
C ALA A 24 12.74 -7.17 -7.02
N ASP A 25 13.64 -8.16 -6.87
CA ASP A 25 14.82 -8.32 -7.72
C ASP A 25 14.42 -8.42 -9.21
N ARG A 26 13.41 -9.24 -9.52
CA ARG A 26 12.90 -9.38 -10.89
C ARG A 26 12.27 -8.11 -11.43
N PHE A 27 11.57 -7.35 -10.57
CA PHE A 27 11.00 -6.08 -10.95
C PHE A 27 12.10 -5.04 -11.23
N GLU A 28 13.21 -5.03 -10.49
CA GLU A 28 14.35 -4.14 -10.72
C GLU A 28 15.03 -4.40 -12.06
N GLU A 29 15.20 -5.67 -12.45
CA GLU A 29 15.70 -6.04 -13.79
C GLU A 29 14.79 -5.50 -14.91
N HIS A 30 13.47 -5.49 -14.69
CA HIS A 30 12.50 -4.91 -15.61
C HIS A 30 12.53 -3.37 -15.59
N LEU A 31 12.61 -2.76 -14.40
CA LEU A 31 12.63 -1.31 -14.18
C LEU A 31 13.80 -0.66 -14.92
N ALA A 32 14.97 -1.30 -14.91
CA ALA A 32 16.15 -0.86 -15.65
C ALA A 32 15.93 -0.73 -17.17
N GLN A 33 14.89 -1.37 -17.72
CA GLN A 33 14.61 -1.45 -19.15
C GLN A 33 13.28 -0.80 -19.55
N CYS A 34 12.49 -0.29 -18.60
CA CYS A 34 11.13 0.18 -18.85
C CYS A 34 10.88 1.60 -18.34
N GLY A 35 10.93 2.58 -19.24
CA GLY A 35 10.66 3.99 -18.90
C GLY A 35 9.28 4.23 -18.28
N ARG A 36 8.25 3.50 -18.73
CA ARG A 36 6.90 3.61 -18.15
C ARG A 36 6.86 3.23 -16.66
N CYS A 37 7.59 2.19 -16.26
CA CYS A 37 7.66 1.80 -14.85
C CYS A 37 8.44 2.83 -14.03
N ALA A 38 9.46 3.46 -14.60
CA ALA A 38 10.16 4.57 -13.95
C ALA A 38 9.25 5.79 -13.76
N ASP A 39 8.49 6.19 -14.79
CA ASP A 39 7.54 7.30 -14.71
C ASP A 39 6.44 7.02 -13.65
N LEU A 40 5.87 5.80 -13.64
CA LEU A 40 4.89 5.43 -12.62
C LEU A 40 5.47 5.39 -11.20
N LEU A 41 6.73 4.96 -11.05
CA LEU A 41 7.38 4.92 -9.75
C LEU A 41 7.62 6.34 -9.21
N GLU A 42 8.02 7.28 -10.09
CA GLU A 42 8.12 8.71 -9.76
C GLU A 42 6.75 9.29 -9.34
N ASP A 43 5.66 8.92 -10.01
CA ASP A 43 4.30 9.34 -9.64
C ASP A 43 3.88 8.88 -8.23
N PHE A 44 4.49 7.81 -7.71
CA PHE A 44 4.22 7.30 -6.36
C PHE A 44 5.08 7.94 -5.28
N VAL A 45 6.03 8.81 -5.64
CA VAL A 45 6.81 9.58 -4.66
C VAL A 45 5.86 10.39 -3.77
N GLY A 46 5.87 10.07 -2.48
CA GLY A 46 5.00 10.71 -1.49
C GLY A 46 3.66 10.02 -1.23
N LEU A 47 3.33 8.93 -1.92
CA LEU A 47 2.13 8.14 -1.63
C LEU A 47 2.24 7.43 -0.27
N GLU A 48 3.38 6.83 0.04
CA GLU A 48 3.63 6.15 1.32
C GLU A 48 3.40 7.05 2.55
N PRO A 49 4.00 8.25 2.67
CA PRO A 49 3.75 9.13 3.81
C PRO A 49 2.31 9.65 3.88
N LEU A 50 1.63 9.84 2.75
CA LEU A 50 0.21 10.20 2.71
C LEU A 50 -0.68 9.06 3.24
N LEU A 51 -0.42 7.83 2.82
CA LEU A 51 -1.11 6.64 3.32
C LEU A 51 -0.85 6.41 4.81
N ALA A 52 0.38 6.62 5.27
CA ALA A 52 0.73 6.55 6.69
C ALA A 52 -0.03 7.60 7.52
N ALA A 53 -0.10 8.84 7.05
CA ALA A 53 -0.86 9.91 7.70
C ALA A 53 -2.37 9.58 7.74
N TYR A 54 -2.91 9.02 6.66
CA TYR A 54 -4.29 8.53 6.62
C TYR A 54 -4.52 7.40 7.62
N ALA A 55 -3.64 6.38 7.65
CA ALA A 55 -3.74 5.28 8.60
C ALA A 55 -3.69 5.77 10.06
N ALA A 56 -2.84 6.75 10.39
CA ALA A 56 -2.79 7.35 11.71
C ALA A 56 -4.12 8.05 12.10
N ARG A 57 -4.72 8.78 11.16
CA ARG A 57 -6.06 9.37 11.33
C ARG A 57 -7.14 8.29 11.53
N GLN A 58 -7.10 7.24 10.72
CA GLN A 58 -8.11 6.18 10.79
C GLN A 58 -7.94 5.32 12.04
N GLY A 59 -6.71 5.09 12.49
CA GLY A 59 -6.40 4.37 13.72
C GLY A 59 -6.99 5.08 14.94
N THR A 60 -6.89 6.41 14.99
CA THR A 60 -7.53 7.20 16.07
C THR A 60 -9.06 7.19 15.97
N ALA A 61 -9.62 7.29 14.76
CA ALA A 61 -11.07 7.19 14.54
C ALA A 61 -11.65 5.80 14.86
N SER A 62 -10.92 4.73 14.51
CA SER A 62 -11.30 3.34 14.78
C SER A 62 -11.21 3.03 16.27
N ALA A 63 -10.17 3.51 16.96
CA ALA A 63 -10.06 3.41 18.42
C ALA A 63 -11.20 4.14 19.15
N ALA A 64 -11.59 5.34 18.71
CA ALA A 64 -12.74 6.07 19.26
C ALA A 64 -14.07 5.32 19.06
N SER A 65 -14.25 4.69 17.90
CA SER A 65 -15.46 3.90 17.60
C SER A 65 -15.52 2.59 18.39
N ALA A 66 -14.37 1.95 18.63
CA ALA A 66 -14.26 0.78 19.50
C ALA A 66 -14.53 1.13 20.98
N ALA A 67 -14.08 2.31 21.43
CA ALA A 67 -14.37 2.82 22.77
C ALA A 67 -15.87 3.16 22.94
N ASP A 68 -16.51 3.81 21.97
CA ASP A 68 -17.97 4.05 21.95
C ASP A 68 -18.74 2.73 22.03
N ALA A 69 -18.39 1.75 21.19
CA ALA A 69 -19.02 0.43 21.21
C ALA A 69 -18.83 -0.31 22.55
N ALA A 70 -17.67 -0.16 23.20
CA ALA A 70 -17.40 -0.74 24.52
C ALA A 70 -18.16 -0.03 25.66
N GLN A 71 -18.36 1.29 25.58
CA GLN A 71 -19.23 2.04 26.51
C GLN A 71 -20.72 1.67 26.33
N ARG A 72 -21.10 1.24 25.13
CA ARG A 72 -22.47 0.84 24.77
C ARG A 72 -22.83 -0.60 25.14
N GLY A 73 -22.09 -1.20 26.08
CA GLY A 73 -22.08 -2.63 26.41
C GLY A 73 -23.45 -3.34 26.45
N PRO A 74 -23.47 -4.69 26.41
CA PRO A 74 -24.66 -5.53 26.09
C PRO A 74 -25.75 -5.61 27.19
N GLY A 75 -26.04 -4.52 27.91
CA GLY A 75 -26.88 -4.50 29.12
C GLY A 75 -28.19 -3.70 29.04
N GLY A 76 -28.78 -3.53 27.85
CA GLY A 76 -30.07 -2.83 27.70
C GLY A 76 -31.25 -3.80 27.50
N ARG A 77 -31.71 -4.47 28.55
CA ARG A 77 -33.04 -5.11 28.62
C ARG A 77 -33.63 -4.89 30.00
#